data_AF-A0A2G5SQA1-F1
#
_entry.id   AF-A0A2G5SQA1-F1
#
_cell.length_a   1.000
_cell.length_b   1.000
_cell.length_c   1.000
_cell.angle_alpha   90.00
_cell.angle_beta   90.00
_cell.angle_gamma   90.00
#
_symmetry.space_group_name_H-M   'P 1'
#
loop_
_entity.id
_entity.type
_entity.pdbx_description
1 polymer ?
#
loop_
_entity_poly.entity_id
_entity_poly.type
_entity_poly.pdbx_seq_one_letter_code
_entity_poly.pdbx_strand_id
1 'polypeptide(L)'
;MNDIIKFFYGAAQAFEGEPRHVENFELENATSKNEFDWSLVINKSLMAMKIGPLVNLTLKTARLAGVRITGVPALMQHLPNIYFLSIISFWLPIAIVDVSHMTIVLMTVEELTLEAVNGYRNKIVEQEKIDMHAFVGRYARNIVESIRPFEDSRRGREDYDGMLPCFSPDHGIYFQIQRHGIVFTKLRK
;
A
#
# COMPACT_ATOMS: atom_id res chain seq x y z
N MET A 1 9.12 28.74 -4.51
CA MET A 1 9.40 27.69 -3.50
C MET A 1 8.70 28.00 -2.18
N ASN A 2 8.88 29.20 -1.60
CA ASN A 2 8.13 29.64 -0.41
C ASN A 2 6.60 29.63 -0.59
N ASP A 3 6.08 29.90 -1.80
CA ASP A 3 4.63 30.03 -2.00
C ASP A 3 3.88 28.68 -2.03
N ILE A 4 4.53 27.60 -2.47
CA ILE A 4 3.94 26.25 -2.45
C ILE A 4 3.96 25.69 -1.03
N ILE A 5 5.06 25.90 -0.30
CA ILE A 5 5.11 25.57 1.13
C ILE A 5 4.04 26.38 1.86
N LYS A 6 3.93 27.69 1.63
CA LYS A 6 2.85 28.52 2.18
C LYS A 6 1.46 28.03 1.79
N PHE A 7 1.25 27.55 0.55
CA PHE A 7 -0.02 26.97 0.12
C PHE A 7 -0.38 25.71 0.91
N PHE A 8 0.56 24.76 1.06
CA PHE A 8 0.31 23.56 1.87
C PHE A 8 0.14 23.89 3.35
N TYR A 9 0.89 24.87 3.88
CA TYR A 9 0.69 25.36 5.23
C TYR A 9 -0.68 26.02 5.40
N GLY A 10 -1.12 26.83 4.44
CA GLY A 10 -2.43 27.48 4.44
C GLY A 10 -3.56 26.48 4.30
N ALA A 11 -3.43 25.48 3.43
CA ALA A 11 -4.39 24.38 3.30
C ALA A 11 -4.46 23.56 4.60
N ALA A 12 -3.31 23.16 5.16
CA ALA A 12 -3.27 22.43 6.42
C ALA A 12 -3.88 23.23 7.58
N GLN A 13 -3.58 24.53 7.69
CA GLN A 13 -4.19 25.41 8.70
C GLN A 13 -5.70 25.58 8.49
N ALA A 14 -6.15 25.69 7.24
CA ALA A 14 -7.58 25.77 6.93
C ALA A 14 -8.32 24.48 7.34
N PHE A 15 -7.73 23.30 7.10
CA PHE A 15 -8.30 22.03 7.53
C PHE A 15 -8.19 21.80 9.05
N GLU A 16 -7.16 22.31 9.72
CA GLU A 16 -7.06 22.27 11.18
C GLU A 16 -8.12 23.15 11.87
N GLY A 17 -8.46 24.31 11.27
CA GLY A 17 -9.49 25.21 11.77
C GLY A 17 -10.92 24.73 11.53
N GLU A 18 -11.15 24.01 10.43
CA GLU A 18 -12.43 23.38 10.09
C GLU A 18 -12.21 21.93 9.65
N PRO A 19 -12.19 20.97 10.60
CA PRO A 19 -12.04 19.58 10.26
C PRO A 19 -13.17 19.14 9.32
N ARG A 20 -12.82 18.40 8.25
CA ARG A 20 -13.79 17.92 7.27
C ARG A 20 -13.91 16.41 7.29
N HIS A 21 -15.09 15.93 6.88
CA HIS A 21 -15.32 14.51 6.65
C HIS A 21 -14.66 14.10 5.35
N VAL A 22 -13.58 13.32 5.44
CA VAL A 22 -12.78 12.92 4.28
C VAL A 22 -12.56 11.41 4.31
N GLU A 23 -13.39 10.71 3.55
CA GLU A 23 -13.27 9.27 3.33
C GLU A 23 -12.22 8.91 2.28
N ASN A 24 -11.98 9.84 1.35
CA ASN A 24 -11.09 9.64 0.20
C ASN A 24 -10.04 10.74 0.19
N PHE A 25 -8.76 10.35 0.25
CA PHE A 25 -7.66 11.28 0.10
C PHE A 25 -6.71 10.85 -1.02
N GLU A 26 -6.44 11.79 -1.92
CA GLU A 26 -5.45 11.63 -2.97
C GLU A 26 -4.43 12.77 -2.92
N LEU A 27 -3.14 12.40 -2.95
CA LEU A 27 -2.04 13.34 -3.09
C LEU A 27 -1.14 12.90 -4.24
N GLU A 28 -0.99 13.79 -5.21
CA GLU A 28 -0.14 13.59 -6.38
C GLU A 28 1.07 14.52 -6.37
N ASN A 29 2.26 13.95 -6.50
CA ASN A 29 3.48 14.67 -6.82
C ASN A 29 3.64 14.76 -8.36
N ALA A 30 3.25 15.90 -8.91
CA ALA A 30 3.45 16.26 -10.32
C ALA A 30 4.71 17.12 -10.55
N THR A 31 5.57 17.29 -9.55
CA THR A 31 6.70 18.24 -9.63
C THR A 31 7.87 17.63 -10.39
N SER A 32 8.45 18.40 -11.32
CA SER A 32 9.62 17.95 -12.10
C SER A 32 10.87 17.79 -11.24
N LYS A 33 10.97 18.55 -10.14
CA LYS A 33 12.07 18.50 -9.17
C LYS A 33 11.56 17.99 -7.81
N ASN A 34 12.34 17.13 -7.15
CA ASN A 34 12.03 16.61 -5.82
C ASN A 34 12.61 17.50 -4.72
N GLU A 35 12.19 18.76 -4.73
CA GLU A 35 12.69 19.80 -3.81
C GLU A 35 11.81 19.96 -2.55
N PHE A 36 10.71 19.20 -2.45
CA PHE A 36 9.77 19.28 -1.33
C PHE A 36 10.11 18.26 -0.23
N ASP A 37 9.94 18.68 1.02
CA ASP A 37 9.84 17.76 2.14
C ASP A 37 8.47 17.06 2.12
N TRP A 38 8.40 15.96 1.38
CA TRP A 38 7.18 15.16 1.25
C TRP A 38 6.73 14.53 2.57
N SER A 39 7.65 14.27 3.50
CA SER A 39 7.29 13.77 4.82
C SER A 39 6.43 14.80 5.56
N LEU A 40 6.84 16.07 5.52
CA LEU A 40 6.10 17.17 6.12
C LEU A 40 4.75 17.37 5.44
N VAL A 41 4.70 17.38 4.11
CA VAL A 41 3.47 17.57 3.33
C VAL A 41 2.45 16.48 3.67
N ILE A 42 2.84 15.20 3.59
CA ILE A 42 1.95 14.07 3.86
C ILE A 42 1.43 14.12 5.31
N ASN A 43 2.33 14.31 6.29
CA ASN A 43 1.91 14.35 7.69
C ASN A 43 0.91 15.47 7.96
N LYS A 44 1.17 16.68 7.46
CA LYS A 44 0.25 17.81 7.65
C LYS A 44 -1.10 17.56 7.01
N SER A 45 -1.13 17.05 5.78
CA SER A 45 -2.39 16.71 5.10
C SER A 45 -3.19 15.68 5.90
N LEU A 46 -2.55 14.63 6.42
CA LEU A 46 -3.22 13.58 7.18
C LEU A 46 -3.66 14.02 8.58
N MET A 47 -2.92 14.91 9.25
CA MET A 47 -3.30 15.47 10.57
C MET A 47 -4.52 16.40 10.49
N ALA A 48 -4.70 17.03 9.33
CA ALA A 48 -5.83 17.90 9.01
C ALA A 48 -7.16 17.14 8.86
N MET A 49 -7.11 15.83 8.67
CA MET A 49 -8.30 14.97 8.52
C MET A 49 -8.74 14.48 9.90
N LYS A 50 -9.89 14.94 10.41
CA LYS A 50 -10.41 14.50 11.72
C LYS A 50 -11.87 14.07 11.76
N ILE A 51 -12.65 14.21 10.68
CA ILE A 51 -14.04 13.74 10.69
C ILE A 51 -14.13 12.48 9.82
N GLY A 52 -14.54 11.37 10.45
CA GLY A 52 -14.70 10.07 9.81
C GLY A 52 -13.42 9.25 9.61
N PRO A 53 -13.55 7.94 9.41
CA PRO A 53 -12.43 7.09 9.02
C PRO A 53 -12.00 7.41 7.60
N LEU A 54 -10.73 7.74 7.38
CA LEU A 54 -10.14 7.71 6.04
C LEU A 54 -10.17 6.26 5.54
N VAL A 55 -10.96 5.98 4.50
CA VAL A 55 -11.16 4.62 3.97
C VAL A 55 -10.33 4.36 2.71
N ASN A 56 -10.07 5.40 1.91
CA ASN A 56 -9.33 5.28 0.67
C ASN A 56 -8.17 6.29 0.64
N LEU A 57 -6.95 5.79 0.50
CA LEU A 57 -5.74 6.61 0.45
C LEU A 57 -4.97 6.35 -0.83
N THR A 58 -4.72 7.41 -1.60
CA THR A 58 -3.84 7.38 -2.77
C THR A 58 -2.71 8.39 -2.63
N LEU A 59 -1.47 7.93 -2.70
CA LEU A 59 -0.27 8.73 -2.76
C LEU A 59 0.50 8.33 -4.02
N LYS A 60 0.68 9.21 -4.98
CA LYS A 60 1.35 8.88 -6.23
C LYS A 60 2.35 9.95 -6.66
N THR A 61 3.45 9.54 -7.27
CA THR A 61 4.37 10.47 -7.94
C THR A 61 4.52 10.11 -9.39
N ALA A 62 4.52 11.12 -10.26
CA ALA A 62 4.78 10.97 -11.69
C ALA A 62 6.26 10.68 -12.00
N ARG A 63 7.13 10.66 -10.97
CA ARG A 63 8.58 10.44 -11.13
C ARG A 63 8.92 8.95 -11.17
N LEU A 64 9.84 8.61 -12.08
CA LEU A 64 10.40 7.25 -12.18
C LEU A 64 11.30 6.88 -10.99
N ALA A 65 12.07 7.85 -10.48
CA ALA A 65 12.83 7.69 -9.25
C ALA A 65 11.90 7.98 -8.07
N GLY A 66 11.50 6.93 -7.36
CA GLY A 66 10.60 7.02 -6.23
C GLY A 66 11.08 7.98 -5.13
N VAL A 67 10.15 8.44 -4.30
CA VAL A 67 10.44 9.36 -3.20
C VAL A 67 10.47 8.58 -1.90
N ARG A 68 11.65 8.54 -1.25
CA ARG A 68 11.79 7.92 0.07
C ARG A 68 11.28 8.86 1.15
N ILE A 69 10.40 8.34 1.99
CA ILE A 69 9.84 9.05 3.15
C ILE A 69 10.34 8.33 4.40
N THR A 70 10.95 9.08 5.32
CA THR A 70 11.58 8.51 6.52
C THR A 70 10.63 8.45 7.71
N GLY A 71 9.49 9.15 7.69
CA GLY A 71 8.51 9.12 8.77
C GLY A 71 7.14 9.70 8.39
N VAL A 72 6.08 8.94 8.69
CA VAL A 72 4.68 9.37 8.47
C VAL A 72 3.78 8.97 9.66
N PRO A 73 4.05 9.47 10.89
CA PRO A 73 3.27 9.08 12.07
C PRO A 73 1.77 9.35 11.94
N ALA A 74 1.36 10.40 11.21
CA ALA A 74 -0.04 10.70 11.00
C ALA A 74 -0.78 9.57 10.26
N LEU A 75 -0.10 8.86 9.36
CA LEU A 75 -0.69 7.74 8.62
C LEU A 75 -1.02 6.55 9.53
N MET A 76 -0.22 6.29 10.56
CA MET A 76 -0.45 5.18 11.48
C MET A 76 -1.82 5.25 12.17
N GLN A 77 -2.34 6.46 12.40
CA GLN A 77 -3.65 6.68 13.00
C GLN A 77 -4.80 6.32 12.06
N HIS A 78 -4.56 6.38 10.74
CA HIS A 78 -5.55 6.12 9.70
C HIS A 78 -5.53 4.68 9.21
N LEU A 79 -4.36 4.02 9.21
CA LEU A 79 -4.18 2.66 8.67
C LEU A 79 -5.26 1.64 9.06
N PRO A 80 -5.73 1.54 10.32
CA PRO A 80 -6.73 0.54 10.70
C PRO A 80 -8.07 0.69 9.98
N ASN A 81 -8.37 1.88 9.46
CA ASN A 81 -9.65 2.19 8.83
C ASN A 81 -9.60 2.19 7.29
N ILE A 82 -8.40 2.12 6.72
CA ILE A 82 -8.21 2.13 5.27
C ILE A 82 -8.58 0.76 4.69
N TYR A 83 -9.43 0.76 3.68
CA TYR A 83 -9.82 -0.42 2.89
C TYR A 83 -9.11 -0.48 1.53
N PHE A 84 -8.87 0.69 0.92
CA PHE A 84 -8.13 0.84 -0.33
C PHE A 84 -6.87 1.68 -0.10
N LEU A 85 -5.71 1.12 -0.39
CA LEU A 85 -4.43 1.81 -0.30
C LEU A 85 -3.69 1.76 -1.63
N SER A 86 -3.33 2.92 -2.17
CA SER A 86 -2.46 3.04 -3.33
C SER A 86 -1.29 3.97 -3.03
N ILE A 87 -0.08 3.43 -2.99
CA ILE A 87 1.18 4.14 -2.77
C ILE A 87 2.07 3.84 -3.99
N ILE A 88 2.08 4.74 -4.96
CA ILE A 88 2.80 4.58 -6.23
C ILE A 88 4.04 5.47 -6.21
N SER A 89 5.21 4.84 -6.32
CA SER A 89 6.52 5.50 -6.37
C SER A 89 6.84 6.36 -5.13
N PHE A 90 6.17 6.11 -4.00
CA PHE A 90 6.58 6.56 -2.67
C PHE A 90 7.05 5.35 -1.86
N TRP A 91 8.21 5.44 -1.21
CA TRP A 91 8.67 4.44 -0.25
C TRP A 91 8.37 4.94 1.16
N LEU A 92 7.31 4.42 1.76
CA LEU A 92 6.92 4.74 3.13
C LEU A 92 7.50 3.72 4.12
N PRO A 93 7.75 4.10 5.38
CA PRO A 93 8.25 3.20 6.42
C PRO A 93 7.10 2.37 7.00
N ILE A 94 6.44 1.57 6.16
CA ILE A 94 5.29 0.72 6.52
C ILE A 94 5.59 -0.69 6.05
N ALA A 95 5.42 -1.69 6.91
CA ALA A 95 5.62 -3.06 6.51
C ALA A 95 4.39 -3.56 5.75
N ILE A 96 4.59 -4.43 4.76
CA ILE A 96 3.48 -5.01 3.98
C ILE A 96 2.50 -5.80 4.86
N VAL A 97 2.95 -6.31 6.02
CA VAL A 97 2.11 -7.02 6.99
C VAL A 97 1.08 -6.09 7.65
N ASP A 98 1.41 -4.81 7.82
CA ASP A 98 0.56 -3.79 8.47
C ASP A 98 -0.64 -3.40 7.63
N VAL A 99 -0.64 -3.77 6.34
CA VAL A 99 -1.71 -3.48 5.38
C VAL A 99 -2.49 -4.74 4.98
N SER A 100 -2.27 -5.86 5.68
CA SER A 100 -2.90 -7.15 5.36
C SER A 100 -4.43 -7.18 5.55
N HIS A 101 -4.98 -6.32 6.42
CA HIS A 101 -6.42 -6.21 6.68
C HIS A 101 -7.20 -5.46 5.61
N MET A 102 -6.49 -4.75 4.73
CA MET A 102 -7.08 -3.95 3.66
C MET A 102 -7.65 -4.89 2.59
N THR A 103 -8.59 -4.40 1.78
CA THR A 103 -9.18 -5.21 0.70
C THR A 103 -8.37 -5.08 -0.59
N ILE A 104 -7.88 -3.88 -0.87
CA ILE A 104 -7.07 -3.59 -2.05
C ILE A 104 -5.83 -2.80 -1.62
N VAL A 105 -4.66 -3.28 -2.05
CA VAL A 105 -3.37 -2.63 -1.81
C VAL A 105 -2.58 -2.58 -3.10
N LEU A 106 -2.05 -1.42 -3.43
CA LEU A 106 -1.11 -1.20 -4.52
C LEU A 106 0.05 -0.41 -3.93
N MET A 107 1.13 -1.04 -3.53
CA MET A 107 2.16 -0.40 -2.72
C MET A 107 3.55 -0.57 -3.30
N THR A 108 4.27 0.54 -3.41
CA THR A 108 5.70 0.53 -3.72
C THR A 108 6.49 0.31 -2.43
N VAL A 109 7.41 -0.65 -2.44
CA VAL A 109 8.27 -0.99 -1.31
C VAL A 109 9.74 -0.96 -1.73
N GLU A 110 10.63 -0.69 -0.78
CA GLU A 110 12.07 -0.62 -1.05
C GLU A 110 12.64 -2.02 -1.41
N GLU A 111 12.21 -3.02 -0.64
CA GLU A 111 12.61 -4.42 -0.79
C GLU A 111 11.51 -5.35 -0.24
N LEU A 112 11.31 -6.47 -0.92
CA LEU A 112 10.47 -7.60 -0.51
C LEU A 112 11.38 -8.68 0.06
N THR A 113 11.57 -8.68 1.38
CA THR A 113 12.36 -9.69 2.08
C THR A 113 11.57 -10.99 2.22
N LEU A 114 12.29 -12.11 2.35
CA LEU A 114 11.67 -13.43 2.56
C LEU A 114 10.78 -13.45 3.82
N GLU A 115 11.26 -12.84 4.90
CA GLU A 115 10.53 -12.76 6.17
C GLU A 115 9.25 -11.92 6.04
N ALA A 116 9.33 -10.75 5.39
CA ALA A 116 8.18 -9.88 5.20
C ALA A 116 7.09 -10.56 4.38
N VAL A 117 7.47 -11.21 3.26
CA VAL A 117 6.50 -11.89 2.38
C VAL A 117 5.92 -13.13 3.06
N ASN A 118 6.70 -13.92 3.80
CA ASN A 118 6.20 -15.06 4.55
C ASN A 118 5.22 -14.63 5.66
N GLY A 119 5.60 -13.64 6.47
CA GLY A 119 4.74 -13.11 7.53
C GLY A 119 3.42 -12.55 6.97
N TYR A 120 3.52 -11.81 5.88
CA TYR A 120 2.35 -11.27 5.17
C TYR A 120 1.45 -12.37 4.58
N ARG A 121 2.03 -13.38 3.91
CA ARG A 121 1.32 -14.54 3.37
C ARG A 121 0.45 -15.20 4.44
N ASN A 122 1.03 -15.47 5.60
CA ASN A 122 0.31 -16.15 6.68
C ASN A 122 -0.88 -15.30 7.16
N LYS A 123 -0.70 -13.98 7.27
CA LYS A 123 -1.77 -13.05 7.64
C LYS A 123 -2.94 -13.03 6.66
N ILE A 124 -2.69 -12.96 5.36
CA ILE A 124 -3.80 -12.89 4.39
C ILE A 124 -4.55 -14.22 4.26
N VAL A 125 -3.87 -15.35 4.48
CA VAL A 125 -4.51 -16.68 4.54
C VAL A 125 -5.40 -16.80 5.78
N GLU A 126 -4.97 -16.28 6.93
CA GLU A 126 -5.77 -16.27 8.16
C GLU A 126 -7.02 -15.39 8.03
N GLN A 127 -6.90 -14.23 7.38
CA GLN A 127 -7.96 -13.23 7.34
C GLN A 127 -8.95 -13.45 6.19
N GLU A 128 -8.47 -13.96 5.05
CA GLU A 128 -9.23 -14.13 3.79
C GLU A 128 -9.98 -12.87 3.28
N LYS A 129 -9.62 -11.67 3.77
CA LYS A 129 -10.27 -10.38 3.45
C LYS A 129 -9.46 -9.55 2.46
N ILE A 130 -9.11 -10.16 1.32
CA ILE A 130 -8.34 -9.54 0.24
C ILE A 130 -9.10 -9.71 -1.07
N ASP A 131 -9.09 -8.69 -1.93
CA ASP A 131 -9.42 -8.81 -3.34
C ASP A 131 -8.14 -8.81 -4.18
N MET A 132 -7.29 -7.78 -4.03
CA MET A 132 -6.05 -7.66 -4.80
C MET A 132 -5.00 -6.84 -4.05
N HIS A 133 -3.88 -7.45 -3.69
CA HIS A 133 -2.72 -6.76 -3.12
C HIS A 133 -1.51 -6.91 -4.03
N ALA A 134 -0.95 -5.81 -4.51
CA ALA A 134 0.26 -5.76 -5.32
C ALA A 134 1.36 -4.99 -4.59
N PHE A 135 2.52 -5.60 -4.45
CA PHE A 135 3.71 -4.97 -3.89
C PHE A 135 4.80 -4.88 -4.94
N VAL A 136 5.18 -3.67 -5.30
CA VAL A 136 6.18 -3.39 -6.34
C VAL A 136 7.47 -2.96 -5.67
N GLY A 137 8.54 -3.72 -5.85
CA GLY A 137 9.83 -3.49 -5.23
C GLY A 137 10.90 -4.46 -5.69
N ARG A 138 12.10 -4.34 -5.11
CA ARG A 138 13.18 -5.29 -5.35
C ARG A 138 12.94 -6.56 -4.55
N TYR A 139 13.20 -7.72 -5.12
CA TYR A 139 13.15 -8.97 -4.38
C TYR A 139 14.44 -9.24 -3.62
N ALA A 140 14.31 -9.75 -2.40
CA ALA A 140 15.34 -10.60 -1.83
C ALA A 140 15.48 -11.89 -2.66
N ARG A 141 16.65 -12.53 -2.58
CA ARG A 141 16.89 -13.80 -3.30
C ARG A 141 15.87 -14.86 -2.87
N ASN A 142 15.50 -15.73 -3.81
CA ASN A 142 14.63 -16.89 -3.61
C ASN A 142 13.22 -16.57 -3.09
N ILE A 143 12.60 -15.45 -3.51
CA ILE A 143 11.28 -15.03 -3.02
C ILE A 143 10.20 -16.14 -3.07
N VAL A 144 10.30 -17.06 -4.03
CA VAL A 144 9.44 -18.25 -4.14
C VAL A 144 9.39 -19.07 -2.85
N GLU A 145 10.50 -19.20 -2.13
CA GLU A 145 10.57 -19.96 -0.87
C GLU A 145 9.67 -19.35 0.21
N SER A 146 9.53 -18.02 0.24
CA SER A 146 8.66 -17.33 1.20
C SER A 146 7.16 -17.58 0.99
N ILE A 147 6.79 -18.15 -0.16
CA ILE A 147 5.40 -18.38 -0.56
C ILE A 147 4.98 -19.84 -0.32
N ARG A 148 5.94 -20.72 0.02
CA ARG A 148 5.67 -22.15 0.28
C ARG A 148 5.00 -22.37 1.66
N PRO A 149 4.18 -23.43 1.80
CA PRO A 149 3.64 -24.29 0.74
C PRO A 149 2.59 -23.57 -0.11
N PHE A 150 2.57 -23.87 -1.41
CA PHE A 150 1.53 -23.47 -2.34
C PHE A 150 1.18 -24.64 -3.25
N GLU A 151 -0.03 -24.62 -3.80
CA GLU A 151 -0.53 -25.58 -4.77
C GLU A 151 -0.45 -25.00 -6.20
N ASP A 152 -0.48 -25.87 -7.21
CA ASP A 152 -0.61 -25.45 -8.59
C ASP A 152 -1.91 -24.65 -8.79
N SER A 153 -1.89 -23.64 -9.65
CA SER A 153 -3.06 -22.78 -9.99
C SER A 153 -4.10 -23.51 -10.85
N ARG A 154 -4.67 -24.62 -10.36
CA ARG A 154 -5.60 -25.48 -11.13
C ARG A 154 -6.99 -24.89 -11.37
N ARG A 155 -7.31 -23.77 -10.72
CA ARG A 155 -8.66 -23.13 -10.70
C ARG A 155 -8.82 -21.94 -11.67
N GLY A 156 -7.93 -21.77 -12.64
CA GLY A 156 -8.32 -21.18 -13.93
C GLY A 156 -7.89 -19.74 -14.26
N ARG A 157 -6.59 -19.44 -14.24
CA ARG A 157 -5.93 -18.63 -15.30
C ARG A 157 -4.49 -19.13 -15.46
N GLU A 158 -4.04 -19.29 -16.70
CA GLU A 158 -2.64 -19.67 -17.03
C GLU A 158 -1.62 -18.62 -16.56
N ASP A 159 -2.09 -17.47 -16.06
CA ASP A 159 -1.27 -16.32 -15.70
C ASP A 159 -0.72 -16.32 -14.26
N TYR A 160 -1.11 -17.28 -13.39
CA TYR A 160 -0.68 -17.33 -11.98
C TYR A 160 0.39 -18.39 -11.71
N ASP A 161 1.42 -18.02 -10.94
CA ASP A 161 2.52 -18.92 -10.56
C ASP A 161 2.13 -19.96 -9.50
N GLY A 162 1.08 -19.70 -8.71
CA GLY A 162 0.58 -20.66 -7.73
C GLY A 162 -0.62 -20.16 -6.91
N MET A 163 -1.10 -21.04 -6.02
CA MET A 163 -2.24 -20.81 -5.14
C MET A 163 -1.87 -21.11 -3.68
N LEU A 164 -2.17 -20.19 -2.77
CA LEU A 164 -2.00 -20.39 -1.34
C LEU A 164 -3.14 -21.24 -0.78
N PRO A 165 -2.84 -22.31 -0.01
CA PRO A 165 -3.86 -23.11 0.63
C PRO A 165 -4.60 -22.28 1.69
N CYS A 166 -5.92 -22.17 1.55
CA CYS A 166 -6.82 -21.48 2.48
C CYS A 166 -7.80 -22.46 3.11
N PHE A 167 -8.48 -22.08 4.19
CA PHE A 167 -9.41 -22.97 4.89
C PHE A 167 -10.61 -23.37 4.02
N SER A 168 -11.02 -22.49 3.10
CA SER A 168 -12.04 -22.80 2.11
C SER A 168 -11.42 -22.93 0.71
N PRO A 169 -11.58 -24.07 0.02
CA PRO A 169 -11.05 -24.26 -1.34
C PRO A 169 -11.68 -23.29 -2.34
N ASP A 170 -12.87 -22.76 -2.04
CA ASP A 170 -13.57 -21.75 -2.85
C ASP A 170 -13.06 -20.32 -2.67
N HIS A 171 -12.09 -20.12 -1.77
CA HIS A 171 -11.52 -18.82 -1.43
C HIS A 171 -10.00 -18.77 -1.60
N GLY A 172 -9.44 -19.66 -2.42
CA GLY A 172 -8.00 -19.70 -2.70
C GLY A 172 -7.44 -18.32 -3.08
N ILE A 173 -6.31 -17.97 -2.47
CA ILE A 173 -5.56 -16.75 -2.81
C ILE A 173 -4.49 -17.13 -3.82
N TYR A 174 -4.58 -16.58 -5.02
CA TYR A 174 -3.59 -16.79 -6.09
C TYR A 174 -2.49 -15.77 -5.97
N PHE A 175 -1.30 -16.12 -6.44
CA PHE A 175 -0.21 -15.16 -6.55
C PHE A 175 0.49 -15.22 -7.91
N GLN A 176 1.07 -14.09 -8.27
CA GLN A 176 1.92 -13.93 -9.45
C GLN A 176 3.19 -13.18 -9.08
N ILE A 177 4.34 -13.75 -9.42
CA ILE A 177 5.68 -13.19 -9.26
C ILE A 177 6.02 -12.47 -10.56
N GLN A 178 5.89 -11.14 -10.55
CA GLN A 178 6.26 -10.32 -11.68
C GLN A 178 7.73 -9.89 -11.58
N ARG A 179 8.28 -9.33 -12.66
CA ARG A 179 9.69 -8.90 -12.73
C ARG A 179 10.12 -7.97 -11.58
N HIS A 180 9.21 -7.13 -11.08
CA HIS A 180 9.48 -6.10 -10.07
C HIS A 180 8.47 -6.10 -8.93
N GLY A 181 7.79 -7.21 -8.66
CA GLY A 181 6.79 -7.22 -7.61
C GLY A 181 5.88 -8.43 -7.61
N ILE A 182 5.26 -8.68 -6.47
CA ILE A 182 4.36 -9.80 -6.27
C ILE A 182 2.93 -9.30 -6.17
N VAL A 183 2.01 -10.03 -6.80
CA VAL A 183 0.57 -9.76 -6.77
C VAL A 183 -0.12 -10.94 -6.12
N PHE A 184 -1.00 -10.66 -5.17
CA PHE A 184 -1.93 -11.61 -4.57
C PHE A 184 -3.35 -11.24 -4.98
N THR A 185 -4.17 -12.22 -5.34
CA THR A 185 -5.53 -12.00 -5.81
C THR A 185 -6.45 -13.08 -5.29
N LYS A 186 -7.60 -12.68 -4.75
CA LYS A 186 -8.69 -13.59 -4.43
C LYS A 186 -9.70 -13.56 -5.56
N LEU A 187 -9.93 -14.70 -6.20
CA LEU A 187 -10.97 -14.80 -7.23
C LEU A 187 -12.32 -14.96 -6.54
N ARG A 188 -13.25 -14.04 -6.81
CA ARG A 188 -14.66 -14.21 -6.42
C ARG A 188 -15.36 -15.09 -7.47
N LYS A 189 -16.13 -16.07 -7.01
CA LYS A 189 -17.04 -16.85 -7.88
C LYS A 189 -18.18 -15.98 -8.38
#